data_AF-A0A662PPS7-F1
#
_entry.id   AF-A0A662PPS7-F1
#
_cell.length_a   1.000
_cell.length_b   1.000
_cell.length_c   1.000
_cell.angle_alpha   90.00
_cell.angle_beta   90.00
_cell.angle_gamma   90.00
#
_symmetry.space_group_name_H-M   'P 1'
#
loop_
_entity.id
_entity.type
_entity.pdbx_description
1 polymer ?
#
loop_
_entity_poly.entity_id
_entity_poly.type
_entity_poly.pdbx_seq_one_letter_code
_entity_poly.pdbx_strand_id
1 'polypeptide(L)'
;MKLKLLKNFLTISLMMSVMAAAIPVSAIRLPIGAYPYSSKDVEIASALEYLRGLQQSDGSIGDFATSAWAVMAIAAAGEDPHSWSSGGASVIDYLKANSHLLNLSKASDVERYILAMTAAKEDPRDIEGVNYVATLEGLFN
;
A
#
# COMPACT_ATOMS: atom_id res chain seq x y z
N MET A 1 18.12 -24.64 65.69
CA MET A 1 18.94 -24.67 64.46
C MET A 1 18.34 -25.52 63.31
N LYS A 2 17.17 -26.17 63.43
CA LYS A 2 16.57 -26.96 62.33
C LYS A 2 15.60 -26.18 61.42
N LEU A 3 15.06 -25.04 61.87
CA LEU A 3 14.01 -24.31 61.12
C LEU A 3 14.55 -23.26 60.12
N LYS A 4 15.77 -22.73 60.33
CA LYS A 4 16.44 -21.82 59.37
C LYS A 4 17.00 -22.56 58.14
N LEU A 5 17.50 -23.79 58.32
CA LEU A 5 18.01 -24.63 57.23
C LEU A 5 16.89 -25.12 56.30
N LEU A 6 15.68 -25.38 56.82
CA LEU A 6 14.53 -25.82 56.02
C LEU A 6 13.95 -24.68 55.14
N LYS A 7 13.97 -23.43 55.61
CA LYS A 7 13.52 -22.27 54.82
C LYS A 7 14.48 -21.92 53.68
N ASN A 8 15.79 -22.07 53.89
CA ASN A 8 16.78 -21.82 52.84
C ASN A 8 16.83 -22.93 51.78
N PHE A 9 16.46 -24.17 52.14
CA PHE A 9 16.28 -25.25 51.15
C PHE A 9 15.03 -25.03 50.28
N LEU A 10 13.95 -24.50 50.86
CA LEU A 10 12.70 -24.24 50.15
C LEU A 10 12.81 -23.06 49.17
N THR A 11 13.63 -22.04 49.48
CA THR A 11 13.87 -20.92 48.56
C THR A 11 14.89 -21.25 47.46
N ILE A 12 15.87 -22.13 47.70
CA ILE A 12 16.81 -22.59 46.66
C ILE A 12 16.13 -23.60 45.70
N SER A 13 15.17 -24.40 46.19
CA SER A 13 14.42 -25.33 45.36
C SER A 13 13.43 -24.66 44.38
N LEU A 14 13.05 -23.39 44.60
CA LEU A 14 12.17 -22.66 43.68
C LEU A 14 12.93 -22.00 42.52
N MET A 15 14.24 -21.79 42.64
CA MET A 15 15.08 -21.17 41.59
C MET A 15 15.74 -22.18 40.64
N MET A 16 15.44 -23.47 40.74
CA MET A 16 16.09 -24.53 39.95
C MET A 16 15.09 -25.46 39.22
N SER A 17 13.87 -24.98 38.91
CA SER A 17 12.84 -25.73 38.17
C SER A 17 12.28 -25.01 36.94
N VAL A 18 12.94 -23.97 36.42
CA VAL A 18 12.67 -23.48 35.06
C VAL A 18 13.91 -23.71 34.21
N MET A 19 14.28 -24.99 34.13
CA MET A 19 15.19 -25.49 33.12
C MET A 19 14.40 -25.62 31.83
N ALA A 20 14.80 -24.84 30.82
CA ALA A 20 14.62 -25.14 29.41
C ALA A 20 13.22 -25.62 28.97
N ALA A 21 12.22 -24.75 29.07
CA ALA A 21 11.35 -24.62 27.90
C ALA A 21 12.18 -23.86 26.86
N ALA A 22 13.07 -24.56 26.16
CA ALA A 22 13.38 -24.17 24.80
C ALA A 22 12.02 -24.17 24.12
N ILE A 23 11.37 -23.02 24.07
CA ILE A 23 10.29 -22.80 23.11
C ILE A 23 10.97 -23.24 21.83
N PRO A 24 10.57 -24.35 21.19
CA PRO A 24 11.01 -24.52 19.83
C PRO A 24 10.49 -23.23 19.21
N VAL A 25 11.42 -22.37 18.79
CA VAL A 25 11.15 -21.49 17.68
C VAL A 25 10.91 -22.51 16.56
N SER A 26 9.71 -23.11 16.56
CA SER A 26 8.96 -23.42 15.38
C SER A 26 8.97 -22.06 14.72
N ALA A 27 10.03 -21.85 13.92
CA ALA A 27 10.10 -20.74 13.03
C ALA A 27 8.71 -20.75 12.41
N ILE A 28 7.95 -19.70 12.67
CA ILE A 28 6.80 -19.42 11.86
C ILE A 28 7.44 -19.35 10.48
N ARG A 29 7.40 -20.48 9.77
CA ARG A 29 7.62 -20.51 8.35
C ARG A 29 6.40 -19.77 7.87
N LEU A 30 6.48 -18.43 7.88
CA LEU A 30 5.71 -17.66 6.95
C LEU A 30 6.05 -18.36 5.64
N PRO A 31 5.07 -18.99 4.96
CA PRO A 31 5.34 -19.44 3.61
C PRO A 31 5.90 -18.21 2.93
N ILE A 32 7.16 -18.26 2.53
CA ILE A 32 7.69 -17.23 1.64
C ILE A 32 6.78 -17.41 0.43
N GLY A 33 5.77 -16.54 0.31
CA GLY A 33 4.79 -16.64 -0.76
C GLY A 33 5.56 -16.72 -2.06
N ALA A 34 5.24 -17.73 -2.87
CA ALA A 34 5.88 -17.87 -4.16
C ALA A 34 5.49 -16.64 -4.98
N TYR A 35 6.46 -15.76 -5.25
CA TYR A 35 6.24 -14.61 -6.10
C TYR A 35 6.07 -15.04 -7.57
N PRO A 36 5.29 -14.30 -8.37
CA PRO A 36 4.52 -13.12 -7.98
C PRO A 36 3.20 -13.47 -7.27
N TYR A 37 2.79 -12.62 -6.32
CA TYR A 37 1.44 -12.65 -5.79
C TYR A 37 0.42 -12.25 -6.87
N SER A 38 -0.75 -12.86 -6.80
CA SER A 38 -1.94 -12.55 -7.57
C SER A 38 -2.91 -11.70 -6.74
N SER A 39 -3.90 -11.10 -7.39
CA SER A 39 -4.97 -10.35 -6.70
C SER A 39 -5.87 -11.21 -5.80
N LYS A 40 -5.76 -12.54 -5.88
CA LYS A 40 -6.50 -13.47 -5.01
C LYS A 40 -5.75 -13.79 -3.72
N ASP A 41 -4.48 -13.42 -3.61
CA ASP A 41 -3.69 -13.64 -2.40
C ASP A 41 -4.10 -12.65 -1.31
N VAL A 42 -4.17 -13.13 -0.07
CA VAL A 42 -4.62 -12.33 1.09
C VAL A 42 -3.75 -11.08 1.29
N GLU A 43 -2.47 -11.24 0.97
CA GLU A 43 -1.48 -10.29 0.48
C GLU A 43 -2.05 -8.98 -0.11
N ILE A 44 -2.47 -9.15 -1.36
CA ILE A 44 -2.94 -8.08 -2.23
C ILE A 44 -4.33 -7.64 -1.80
N ALA A 45 -5.21 -8.58 -1.43
CA ALA A 45 -6.57 -8.25 -0.98
C ALA A 45 -6.56 -7.33 0.26
N SER A 46 -5.69 -7.60 1.24
CA SER A 46 -5.57 -6.76 2.45
C SER A 46 -5.00 -5.37 2.14
N ALA A 47 -4.05 -5.29 1.20
CA ALA A 47 -3.48 -4.02 0.77
C ALA A 47 -4.51 -3.16 0.02
N LEU A 48 -5.34 -3.77 -0.84
CA LEU A 48 -6.42 -3.09 -1.53
C LEU A 48 -7.50 -2.61 -0.54
N GLU A 49 -7.89 -3.44 0.43
CA GLU A 49 -8.84 -3.04 1.47
C GLU A 49 -8.32 -1.87 2.31
N TYR A 50 -7.02 -1.86 2.63
CA TYR A 50 -6.38 -0.71 3.27
C TYR A 50 -6.51 0.57 2.42
N LEU A 51 -6.24 0.50 1.11
CA LEU A 51 -6.42 1.63 0.20
C LEU A 51 -7.89 2.08 0.12
N ARG A 52 -8.85 1.15 0.10
CA ARG A 52 -10.29 1.48 0.15
C ARG A 52 -10.65 2.23 1.43
N GLY A 53 -10.12 1.80 2.57
CA GLY A 53 -10.33 2.47 3.85
C GLY A 53 -9.73 3.88 3.94
N LEU A 54 -8.75 4.20 3.10
CA LEU A 54 -8.19 5.55 2.99
C LEU A 54 -8.95 6.45 2.02
N GLN A 55 -9.80 5.89 1.14
CA GLN A 55 -10.45 6.66 0.10
C GLN A 55 -11.46 7.66 0.69
N GLN A 56 -11.30 8.94 0.34
CA GLN A 56 -12.18 10.01 0.77
C GLN A 56 -13.37 10.19 -0.19
N SER A 57 -14.36 10.98 0.21
CA SER A 57 -15.59 11.21 -0.58
C SER A 57 -15.36 12.00 -1.88
N ASP A 58 -14.26 12.76 -1.95
CA ASP A 58 -13.82 13.46 -3.16
C ASP A 58 -13.05 12.55 -4.14
N GLY A 59 -12.91 11.26 -3.80
CA GLY A 59 -12.23 10.25 -4.60
C GLY A 59 -10.74 10.08 -4.27
N SER A 60 -10.14 11.00 -3.51
CA SER A 60 -8.71 10.96 -3.19
C SER A 60 -8.32 9.75 -2.33
N ILE A 61 -7.10 9.25 -2.55
CA ILE A 61 -6.41 8.29 -1.67
C ILE A 61 -5.08 8.93 -1.27
N GLY A 62 -5.03 9.50 -0.06
CA GLY A 62 -3.91 10.33 0.37
C GLY A 62 -3.89 11.66 -0.38
N ASP A 63 -2.72 12.07 -0.89
CA ASP A 63 -2.59 13.26 -1.73
C ASP A 63 -2.72 12.94 -3.23
N PHE A 64 -2.60 13.97 -4.08
CA PHE A 64 -2.65 13.82 -5.54
C PHE A 64 -1.63 12.82 -6.06
N ALA A 65 -0.43 12.79 -5.47
CA ALA A 65 0.63 11.90 -5.92
C ALA A 65 0.42 10.45 -5.49
N THR A 66 -0.02 10.27 -4.27
CA THR A 66 -0.39 8.99 -3.69
C THR A 66 -1.58 8.39 -4.42
N SER A 67 -2.57 9.20 -4.80
CA SER A 67 -3.73 8.78 -5.59
C SER A 67 -3.30 8.24 -6.96
N ALA A 68 -2.35 8.90 -7.64
CA ALA A 68 -1.81 8.41 -8.92
C ALA A 68 -1.07 7.06 -8.76
N TRP A 69 -0.30 6.87 -7.69
CA TRP A 69 0.31 5.57 -7.39
C TRP A 69 -0.72 4.49 -7.04
N ALA A 70 -1.76 4.85 -6.29
CA ALA A 70 -2.86 3.96 -5.96
C ALA A 70 -3.57 3.47 -7.24
N VAL A 71 -3.85 4.36 -8.21
CA VAL A 71 -4.43 3.98 -9.51
C VAL A 71 -3.60 2.91 -10.22
N MET A 72 -2.27 3.07 -10.28
CA MET A 72 -1.41 2.07 -10.88
C MET A 72 -1.46 0.73 -10.13
N ALA A 73 -1.47 0.75 -8.79
CA ALA A 73 -1.55 -0.46 -7.98
C ALA A 73 -2.90 -1.19 -8.13
N ILE A 74 -4.01 -0.43 -8.14
CA ILE A 74 -5.37 -0.92 -8.35
C ILE A 74 -5.49 -1.61 -9.72
N ALA A 75 -5.05 -0.92 -10.77
CA ALA A 75 -5.05 -1.47 -12.13
C ALA A 75 -4.17 -2.71 -12.26
N ALA A 76 -2.99 -2.72 -11.61
CA ALA A 76 -2.09 -3.87 -11.60
C ALA A 76 -2.70 -5.10 -10.88
N ALA A 77 -3.57 -4.88 -9.88
CA ALA A 77 -4.35 -5.94 -9.25
C ALA A 77 -5.53 -6.43 -10.11
N GLY A 78 -5.75 -5.83 -11.28
CA GLY A 78 -6.83 -6.18 -12.20
C GLY A 78 -8.17 -5.56 -11.86
N GLU A 79 -8.22 -4.63 -10.90
CA GLU A 79 -9.42 -3.84 -10.61
C GLU A 79 -9.48 -2.60 -11.51
N ASP A 80 -10.68 -2.10 -11.77
CA ASP A 80 -10.89 -0.88 -12.57
C ASP A 80 -10.84 0.36 -11.66
N PRO A 81 -9.85 1.26 -11.79
CA PRO A 81 -9.77 2.47 -10.98
C PRO A 81 -11.00 3.38 -11.08
N HIS A 82 -11.77 3.34 -12.17
CA HIS A 82 -13.03 4.08 -12.30
C HIS A 82 -14.12 3.60 -11.33
N SER A 83 -14.04 2.34 -10.91
CA SER A 83 -14.97 1.74 -9.94
C SER A 83 -14.58 2.01 -8.48
N TRP A 84 -13.41 2.59 -8.24
CA TRP A 84 -12.96 2.93 -6.89
C TRP A 84 -13.55 4.26 -6.47
N SER A 85 -14.68 4.21 -5.76
CA SER A 85 -15.32 5.35 -5.12
C SER A 85 -15.91 4.97 -3.76
N SER A 86 -16.01 5.94 -2.85
CA SER A 86 -16.65 5.80 -1.54
C SER A 86 -18.10 6.35 -1.53
N GLY A 87 -18.81 6.20 -2.67
CA GLY A 87 -20.15 6.76 -2.88
C GLY A 87 -20.17 8.18 -3.45
N GLY A 88 -19.00 8.70 -3.82
CA GLY A 88 -18.81 9.99 -4.49
C GLY A 88 -18.01 9.85 -5.77
N ALA A 89 -17.06 10.77 -5.98
CA ALA A 89 -16.16 10.76 -7.12
C ALA A 89 -15.22 9.53 -7.05
N SER A 90 -14.85 9.00 -8.22
CA SER A 90 -13.81 7.98 -8.29
C SER A 90 -12.42 8.58 -8.09
N VAL A 91 -11.41 7.73 -7.87
CA VAL A 91 -10.01 8.19 -7.83
C VAL A 91 -9.56 8.80 -9.17
N ILE A 92 -10.16 8.39 -10.29
CA ILE A 92 -9.89 9.00 -11.60
C ILE A 92 -10.55 10.36 -11.73
N ASP A 93 -11.80 10.50 -11.29
CA ASP A 93 -12.48 11.80 -11.25
C ASP A 93 -11.69 12.81 -10.41
N TYR A 94 -11.19 12.37 -9.24
CA TYR A 94 -10.33 13.18 -8.39
C TYR A 94 -9.08 13.67 -9.14
N LEU A 95 -8.35 12.75 -9.79
CA LEU A 95 -7.12 13.08 -10.50
C LEU A 95 -7.35 13.98 -11.73
N LYS A 96 -8.47 13.84 -12.43
CA LYS A 96 -8.84 14.72 -13.54
C LYS A 96 -9.22 16.12 -13.05
N ALA A 97 -10.08 16.21 -12.04
CA ALA A 97 -10.53 17.47 -11.46
C ALA A 97 -9.40 18.28 -10.80
N ASN A 98 -8.36 17.60 -10.31
CA ASN A 98 -7.25 18.21 -9.59
C ASN A 98 -5.94 18.25 -10.40
N SER A 99 -5.99 18.12 -11.73
CA SER A 99 -4.81 18.13 -12.59
C SER A 99 -3.97 19.42 -12.49
N HIS A 100 -4.56 20.52 -12.04
CA HIS A 100 -3.87 21.78 -11.72
C HIS A 100 -2.82 21.65 -10.60
N LEU A 101 -2.84 20.58 -9.80
CA LEU A 101 -1.82 20.28 -8.78
C LEU A 101 -0.53 19.72 -9.37
N LEU A 102 -0.51 19.37 -10.67
CA LEU A 102 0.69 18.92 -11.34
C LEU A 102 1.68 20.08 -11.52
N ASN A 103 2.93 19.83 -11.14
CA ASN A 103 4.03 20.67 -11.59
C ASN A 103 4.41 20.28 -13.03
N LEU A 104 3.84 20.96 -14.01
CA LEU A 104 4.06 20.68 -15.43
C LEU A 104 5.51 20.94 -15.88
N SER A 105 6.32 21.66 -15.10
CA SER A 105 7.75 21.87 -15.36
C SER A 105 8.63 20.72 -14.82
N LYS A 106 8.05 19.74 -14.14
CA LYS A 106 8.77 18.62 -13.53
C LYS A 106 8.38 17.31 -14.20
N ALA A 107 9.29 16.76 -15.01
CA ALA A 107 9.08 15.54 -15.78
C ALA A 107 8.47 14.39 -14.95
N SER A 108 9.01 14.13 -13.75
CA SER A 108 8.53 13.04 -12.88
C SER A 108 7.06 13.16 -12.48
N ASP A 109 6.53 14.38 -12.37
CA ASP A 109 5.13 14.58 -11.97
C ASP A 109 4.20 14.34 -13.17
N VAL A 110 4.59 14.81 -14.35
CA VAL A 110 3.87 14.56 -15.61
C VAL A 110 3.91 13.07 -15.98
N GLU A 111 5.07 12.43 -15.88
CA GLU A 111 5.25 10.99 -16.11
C GLU A 111 4.35 10.14 -15.22
N ARG A 112 4.34 10.42 -13.91
CA ARG A 112 3.48 9.71 -12.95
C ARG A 112 2.01 9.84 -13.30
N TYR A 113 1.58 11.02 -13.74
CA TYR A 113 0.20 11.22 -14.18
C TYR A 113 -0.12 10.42 -15.44
N ILE A 114 0.76 10.46 -16.45
CA ILE A 114 0.63 9.66 -17.68
C ILE A 114 0.53 8.17 -17.34
N LEU A 115 1.39 7.65 -16.46
CA LEU A 115 1.38 6.25 -16.06
C LEU A 115 0.07 5.86 -15.36
N ALA A 116 -0.40 6.68 -14.41
CA ALA A 116 -1.67 6.43 -13.72
C ALA A 116 -2.85 6.43 -14.70
N MET A 117 -2.93 7.43 -15.57
CA MET A 117 -4.01 7.58 -16.53
C MET A 117 -4.02 6.44 -17.55
N THR A 118 -2.85 6.07 -18.07
CA THR A 118 -2.70 4.92 -18.97
C THR A 118 -3.10 3.60 -18.27
N ALA A 119 -2.72 3.42 -17.00
CA ALA A 119 -3.12 2.24 -16.22
C ALA A 119 -4.65 2.15 -16.03
N ALA A 120 -5.31 3.31 -15.93
CA ALA A 120 -6.78 3.43 -15.91
C ALA A 120 -7.44 3.41 -17.31
N LYS A 121 -6.67 3.10 -18.36
CA LYS A 121 -7.10 3.07 -19.77
C LYS A 121 -7.60 4.42 -20.31
N GLU A 122 -7.19 5.53 -19.71
CA GLU A 122 -7.34 6.86 -20.27
C GLU A 122 -6.32 7.10 -21.38
N ASP A 123 -6.62 7.98 -22.33
CA ASP A 123 -5.64 8.43 -23.33
C ASP A 123 -4.85 9.64 -22.79
N PRO A 124 -3.55 9.49 -22.45
CA PRO A 124 -2.75 10.60 -21.93
C PRO A 124 -2.49 11.72 -22.97
N ARG A 125 -2.89 11.53 -24.22
CA ARG A 125 -2.84 12.57 -25.26
C ARG A 125 -4.09 13.45 -25.28
N ASP A 126 -5.16 13.05 -24.60
CA ASP A 126 -6.41 13.80 -24.49
C ASP A 126 -7.09 13.50 -23.15
N ILE A 127 -6.61 14.14 -22.09
CA ILE A 127 -7.28 14.14 -20.78
C ILE A 127 -7.84 15.55 -20.58
N GLU A 128 -9.16 15.68 -20.62
CA GLU A 128 -9.85 16.98 -20.53
C GLU A 128 -9.30 18.02 -21.53
N GLY A 129 -8.95 17.59 -22.75
CA GLY A 129 -8.39 18.44 -23.79
C GLY A 129 -6.88 18.73 -23.66
N VAL A 130 -6.18 18.11 -22.71
CA VAL A 130 -4.74 18.32 -22.48
C VAL A 130 -3.93 17.10 -22.94
N ASN A 131 -2.92 17.36 -23.77
CA ASN A 131 -1.93 16.36 -24.18
C ASN A 131 -0.72 16.36 -23.23
N TYR A 132 -0.74 15.45 -22.25
CA TYR A 132 0.33 15.33 -21.26
C TYR A 132 1.60 14.71 -21.84
N VAL A 133 1.50 13.89 -22.90
CA VAL A 133 2.66 13.36 -23.61
C VAL A 133 3.45 14.49 -24.27
N ALA A 134 2.78 15.38 -24.99
CA ALA A 134 3.41 16.56 -25.59
C ALA A 134 3.99 17.50 -24.53
N THR A 135 3.30 17.65 -23.39
CA THR A 135 3.83 18.40 -22.24
C THR A 135 5.17 17.82 -21.76
N LEU A 136 5.25 16.49 -21.59
CA LEU A 136 6.49 15.83 -21.17
C LEU A 136 7.61 15.97 -22.20
N GLU A 137 7.32 15.76 -23.48
CA GLU A 137 8.29 15.92 -24.57
C GLU A 137 8.85 17.35 -24.60
N GLY A 138 8.01 18.35 -24.37
CA GLY A 138 8.41 19.76 -24.32
C GLY A 138 9.40 20.12 -23.22
N LEU A 139 9.60 19.27 -22.20
CA LEU A 139 10.59 19.51 -21.15
C LEU A 139 12.03 19.18 -21.56
N PHE A 140 12.22 18.48 -22.68
CA PHE A 140 13.53 18.00 -23.15
C PHE A 140 13.94 18.55 -24.53
N ASN A 141 13.10 19.41 -25.11
CA ASN A 141 13.33 20.02 -26.43
C ASN A 141 13.84 21.46 -26.32
#